data_AF-A0A1D6N7R7-F1
#
_entry.id   AF-A0A1D6N7R7-F1
#
_cell.length_a   1.000
_cell.length_b   1.000
_cell.length_c   1.000
_cell.angle_alpha   90.00
_cell.angle_beta   90.00
_cell.angle_gamma   90.00
#
_symmetry.space_group_name_H-M   'P 1'
#
loop_
_entity.id
_entity.type
_entity.pdbx_description
1 polymer ?
#
loop_
_entity_poly.entity_id
_entity_poly.type
_entity_poly.pdbx_seq_one_letter_code
_entity_poly.pdbx_strand_id
1 'polypeptide(L)'
;MIFLNSLFSYLALLILIKWCTGSQADLYHVMIYMFLDPAGDLGENQLFWGQKKLQILLLPLALVVVPCMLFPKPFILKRLHKERFQGHTYRFLGTSEMDPDSEPDSNRTRHDDFNFSEVFVYQMIHSIEFVLGVVSNTASYLRLWALSLAHSELSTVFYEKLLLLAWGYDSLIVKLVGLIVFSFATYFIVLMMETLSAFLHALCLHWVEFMNKFYHGDGSKFKPFSFALLADDED
;
A
#
# COMPACT_ATOMS: atom_id res chain seq x y z
N MET A 1 1.66 -0.92 11.37
CA MET A 1 2.97 -0.21 11.36
C MET A 1 4.12 -1.11 11.75
N ILE A 2 4.07 -1.81 12.91
CA ILE A 2 5.16 -2.69 13.36
C ILE A 2 5.46 -3.82 12.37
N PHE A 3 4.44 -4.50 11.81
CA PHE A 3 4.61 -5.50 10.74
C PHE A 3 5.39 -4.98 9.53
N LEU A 4 4.96 -3.82 9.03
CA LEU A 4 5.49 -3.19 7.83
C LEU A 4 6.93 -2.70 8.05
N ASN A 5 7.19 -2.06 9.19
CA ASN A 5 8.54 -1.66 9.57
C ASN A 5 9.44 -2.87 9.78
N SER A 6 8.95 -3.98 10.32
CA SER A 6 9.75 -5.17 10.56
C SER A 6 10.30 -5.76 9.26
N LEU A 7 9.44 -6.02 8.26
CA LEU A 7 9.86 -6.71 7.03
C LEU A 7 10.49 -5.78 6.00
N PHE A 8 9.87 -4.63 5.72
CA PHE A 8 10.32 -3.74 4.65
C PHE A 8 11.47 -2.83 5.09
N SER A 9 11.52 -2.42 6.35
CA SER A 9 12.70 -1.69 6.85
C SER A 9 13.92 -2.61 6.91
N TYR A 10 13.73 -3.91 7.23
CA TYR A 10 14.81 -4.89 7.15
C TYR A 10 15.34 -5.06 5.72
N LEU A 11 14.45 -5.18 4.72
CA LEU A 11 14.86 -5.22 3.31
C LEU A 11 15.63 -3.95 2.90
N ALA A 12 15.12 -2.77 3.23
CA ALA A 12 15.79 -1.50 2.91
C ALA A 12 17.16 -1.39 3.59
N LEU A 13 17.28 -1.82 4.84
CA LEU A 13 18.53 -1.84 5.60
C LEU A 13 19.54 -2.80 4.96
N LEU A 14 19.11 -3.97 4.48
CA LEU A 14 19.97 -4.90 3.74
C LEU A 14 20.47 -4.30 2.42
N ILE A 15 19.64 -3.55 1.68
CA ILE A 15 20.07 -2.84 0.46
C ILE A 15 21.17 -1.82 0.80
N LEU A 16 20.96 -1.02 1.84
CA LEU A 16 21.95 -0.03 2.29
C LEU A 16 23.26 -0.68 2.75
N ILE A 17 23.20 -1.77 3.53
CA ILE A 17 24.38 -2.52 3.95
C ILE A 17 25.09 -3.13 2.74
N LYS A 18 24.34 -3.67 1.77
CA LYS A 18 24.92 -4.21 0.53
C LYS A 18 25.70 -3.14 -0.23
N TRP A 19 25.16 -1.93 -0.33
CA TRP A 19 25.86 -0.78 -0.93
C TRP A 19 27.09 -0.34 -0.14
N CYS A 20 27.04 -0.33 1.20
CA CYS A 20 28.21 0.04 2.02
C CYS A 20 29.33 -1.01 2.02
N THR A 21 28.99 -2.30 1.90
CA THR A 21 29.94 -3.41 2.08
C THR A 21 30.46 -3.94 0.74
N GLY A 22 29.77 -3.67 -0.38
CA GLY A 22 30.18 -4.13 -1.72
C GLY A 22 30.07 -5.65 -1.92
N SER A 23 29.30 -6.35 -1.09
CA SER A 23 29.15 -7.80 -1.15
C SER A 23 28.25 -8.25 -2.30
N GLN A 24 28.59 -9.38 -2.93
CA GLN A 24 27.86 -9.98 -4.07
C GLN A 24 26.59 -10.74 -3.67
N ALA A 25 26.20 -10.72 -2.39
CA ALA A 25 25.08 -11.53 -1.90
C ALA A 25 23.75 -11.21 -2.61
N ASP A 26 23.02 -12.27 -2.94
CA ASP A 26 21.71 -12.18 -3.60
C ASP A 26 20.60 -11.88 -2.58
N LEU A 27 20.14 -10.63 -2.57
CA LEU A 27 19.18 -10.16 -1.58
C LEU A 27 17.80 -10.83 -1.69
N TYR A 28 17.38 -11.18 -2.90
CA TYR A 28 16.11 -11.88 -3.13
C TYR A 28 16.17 -13.32 -2.60
N HIS A 29 17.29 -14.04 -2.80
CA HIS A 29 17.51 -15.34 -2.17
C HIS A 29 17.46 -15.24 -0.65
N VAL A 30 18.17 -14.26 -0.05
CA VAL A 30 18.13 -14.01 1.41
C VAL A 30 16.69 -13.77 1.89
N MET A 31 15.89 -12.99 1.15
CA MET A 31 14.52 -12.68 1.53
C MET A 31 13.57 -13.89 1.39
N ILE A 32 13.73 -14.74 0.37
CA ILE A 32 12.93 -15.96 0.20
C ILE A 32 13.29 -16.99 1.28
N TYR A 33 14.58 -17.24 1.48
CA TYR A 33 15.05 -18.18 2.51
C TYR A 33 14.73 -17.70 3.92
N MET A 34 14.54 -16.40 4.15
CA MET A 34 14.04 -15.89 5.43
C MET A 34 12.66 -16.44 5.82
N PHE A 35 11.77 -16.65 4.86
CA PHE A 35 10.45 -17.21 5.13
C PHE A 35 10.42 -18.75 5.02
N LEU A 36 11.25 -19.34 4.16
CA LEU A 36 11.22 -20.78 3.87
C LEU A 36 12.12 -21.63 4.78
N ASP A 37 13.32 -21.15 5.11
CA ASP A 37 14.26 -21.83 6.03
C ASP A 37 15.07 -20.81 6.85
N PRO A 38 14.53 -20.32 7.99
CA PRO A 38 15.16 -19.29 8.80
C PRO A 38 16.40 -19.78 9.57
N ALA A 39 16.66 -21.09 9.61
CA ALA A 39 17.75 -21.69 10.37
C ALA A 39 18.86 -22.31 9.51
N GLY A 40 18.67 -22.37 8.19
CA GLY A 40 19.66 -22.81 7.21
C GLY A 40 20.95 -21.98 7.25
N ASP A 41 22.06 -22.60 6.87
CA ASP A 41 23.34 -21.89 6.72
C ASP A 41 23.34 -21.15 5.38
N LEU A 42 23.47 -19.82 5.41
CA LEU A 42 23.46 -19.01 4.18
C LEU A 42 24.82 -19.04 3.45
N GLY A 43 25.82 -19.77 3.94
CA GLY A 43 27.10 -19.98 3.25
C GLY A 43 27.72 -18.68 2.74
N GLU A 44 27.94 -18.58 1.43
CA GLU A 44 28.53 -17.41 0.74
C GLU A 44 27.60 -16.17 0.71
N ASN A 45 26.33 -16.29 1.09
CA ASN A 45 25.34 -15.19 1.09
C ASN A 45 25.17 -14.51 2.47
N GLN A 46 26.08 -14.76 3.43
CA GLN A 46 26.02 -14.11 4.74
C GLN A 46 26.47 -12.64 4.62
N LEU A 47 25.51 -11.71 4.64
CA LEU A 47 25.75 -10.28 4.43
C LEU A 47 26.39 -9.61 5.65
N PHE A 48 26.17 -10.13 6.87
CA PHE A 48 26.75 -9.58 8.10
C PHE A 48 26.93 -10.61 9.22
N TRP A 49 27.77 -10.26 10.20
CA TRP A 49 27.93 -11.03 11.43
C TRP A 49 26.68 -10.88 12.32
N GLY A 50 25.92 -11.97 12.52
CA GLY A 50 24.71 -11.97 13.36
C GLY A 50 23.37 -11.99 12.61
N GLN A 51 23.38 -12.12 11.27
CA GLN A 51 22.18 -12.19 10.43
C GLN A 51 21.16 -13.22 10.89
N LYS A 52 21.64 -14.42 11.23
CA LYS A 52 20.81 -15.50 11.75
C LYS A 52 20.00 -15.10 12.99
N LYS A 53 20.60 -14.35 13.93
CA LYS A 53 19.92 -13.93 15.16
C LYS A 53 18.82 -12.91 14.88
N LEU A 54 19.09 -11.93 14.02
CA LEU A 54 18.09 -10.93 13.64
C LEU A 54 16.93 -11.57 12.86
N GLN A 55 17.23 -12.47 11.92
CA GLN A 55 16.23 -13.17 11.11
C GLN A 55 15.29 -14.04 11.96
N ILE A 56 15.84 -14.79 12.91
CA ILE A 56 15.07 -15.60 13.87
C ILE A 56 14.25 -14.77 14.85
N LEU A 57 14.69 -13.55 15.21
CA LEU A 57 13.91 -12.65 16.07
C LEU A 57 12.77 -11.97 15.29
N LEU A 58 13.01 -11.61 14.04
CA LEU A 58 12.11 -10.81 13.20
C LEU A 58 10.92 -11.63 12.68
N LEU A 59 11.13 -12.91 12.35
CA LEU A 59 10.09 -13.81 11.84
C LEU A 59 8.92 -14.05 12.83
N PRO A 60 9.15 -14.45 14.09
CA PRO A 60 8.06 -14.63 15.05
C PRO A 60 7.39 -13.30 15.41
N LEU A 61 8.14 -12.19 15.42
CA LEU A 61 7.55 -10.86 15.61
C LEU A 61 6.56 -10.53 14.49
N ALA A 62 6.93 -10.80 13.23
CA ALA A 62 6.04 -10.60 12.09
C ALA A 62 4.80 -11.52 12.15
N LEU A 63 4.98 -12.79 12.57
CA LEU A 63 3.90 -13.76 12.67
C LEU A 63 2.93 -13.46 13.81
N VAL A 64 3.41 -13.02 14.98
CA VAL A 64 2.60 -12.64 16.15
C VAL A 64 1.82 -11.34 15.91
N VAL A 65 2.35 -10.42 15.10
CA VAL A 65 1.66 -9.16 14.78
C VAL A 65 0.35 -9.38 14.00
N VAL A 66 0.24 -10.42 13.17
CA VAL A 66 -0.99 -10.69 12.40
C VAL A 66 -2.18 -11.00 13.32
N PRO A 67 -2.11 -11.98 14.25
CA PRO A 67 -3.12 -12.16 15.30
C PRO A 67 -3.31 -10.92 16.17
N CYS A 68 -2.22 -10.25 16.57
CA CYS A 68 -2.31 -9.05 17.40
C CYS A 68 -2.99 -7.87 16.71
N MET A 69 -3.16 -7.85 15.38
CA MET A 69 -3.95 -6.83 14.69
C MET A 69 -5.44 -7.22 14.61
N LEU A 70 -5.72 -8.52 14.55
CA LEU A 70 -7.07 -9.07 14.42
C LEU A 70 -7.85 -8.99 15.73
N PHE A 71 -7.24 -9.35 16.87
CA PHE A 71 -7.94 -9.54 18.13
C PHE A 71 -8.26 -8.29 18.97
N PRO A 72 -7.45 -7.21 19.02
CA PRO A 72 -7.69 -6.13 19.98
C PRO A 72 -8.98 -5.37 19.71
N LYS A 73 -9.26 -5.00 18.45
CA LYS A 73 -10.43 -4.21 18.09
C LYS A 73 -11.77 -4.91 18.40
N PRO A 74 -12.00 -6.18 17.99
CA PRO A 74 -13.24 -6.88 18.32
C PRO A 74 -13.33 -7.19 19.82
N PHE A 75 -12.21 -7.43 20.51
CA PHE A 75 -12.22 -7.73 21.94
C PHE A 75 -12.46 -6.50 22.82
N ILE A 76 -11.89 -5.34 22.45
CA ILE A 76 -12.17 -4.05 23.10
C ILE A 76 -13.62 -3.65 22.88
N LEU A 77 -14.14 -3.83 21.67
CA LEU A 77 -15.53 -3.49 21.36
C LEU A 77 -16.52 -4.42 22.09
N LYS A 78 -16.22 -5.72 22.22
CA LYS A 78 -16.96 -6.66 23.07
C LYS A 78 -16.91 -6.28 24.56
N ARG A 79 -15.76 -5.84 25.06
CA ARG A 79 -15.61 -5.35 26.44
C ARG A 79 -16.44 -4.09 26.69
N LEU A 80 -16.35 -3.11 25.80
CA LEU A 80 -17.11 -1.86 25.87
C LEU A 80 -18.62 -2.10 25.77
N HIS A 81 -19.05 -3.05 24.94
CA HIS A 81 -20.45 -3.44 24.83
C HIS A 81 -20.94 -4.13 26.10
N LYS A 82 -20.12 -4.99 26.72
CA LYS A 82 -20.43 -5.64 28.01
C LYS A 82 -20.57 -4.61 29.14
N GLU A 83 -19.73 -3.58 29.17
CA GLU A 83 -19.82 -2.49 30.15
C GLU A 83 -21.05 -1.58 29.91
N ARG A 84 -21.37 -1.25 28.64
CA ARG A 84 -22.57 -0.47 28.28
C ARG A 84 -23.88 -1.23 28.51
N PHE A 85 -23.92 -2.53 28.25
CA PHE A 85 -25.09 -3.37 28.55
C PHE A 85 -25.28 -3.58 30.05
N GLN A 86 -24.20 -3.76 30.81
CA GLN A 86 -24.28 -3.84 32.27
C GLN A 86 -24.80 -2.52 32.89
N GLY A 87 -24.42 -1.37 32.34
CA GLY A 87 -24.95 -0.07 32.78
C GLY A 87 -26.47 0.11 32.59
N HIS A 88 -27.08 -0.58 31.61
CA HIS A 88 -28.53 -0.52 31.38
C HIS A 88 -29.34 -1.44 32.29
N THR A 89 -28.78 -2.59 32.72
CA THR A 89 -29.45 -3.48 33.69
C THR A 89 -29.58 -2.86 35.07
N TYR A 90 -28.66 -1.97 35.48
CA TYR A 90 -28.75 -1.29 36.79
C TYR A 90 -29.71 -0.09 36.81
N ARG A 91 -30.10 0.48 35.66
CA ARG A 91 -31.09 1.58 35.64
C ARG A 91 -32.54 1.09 35.76
N PHE A 92 -32.80 -0.21 35.55
CA PHE A 92 -34.14 -0.78 35.68
C PHE A 92 -34.48 -1.27 37.10
N LEU A 93 -33.49 -1.46 37.97
CA LEU A 93 -33.68 -1.94 39.35
C LEU A 93 -33.91 -0.83 40.40
N GLY A 94 -34.15 0.41 39.96
CA GLY A 94 -34.13 1.61 40.81
C GLY A 94 -35.41 2.44 40.85
N THR A 95 -36.56 1.94 40.39
CA THR A 95 -37.86 2.59 40.62
C THR A 95 -38.88 1.52 40.97
N SER A 96 -38.94 1.21 42.27
CA SER A 96 -40.05 0.51 42.89
C SER A 96 -41.26 1.46 42.93
N GLU A 97 -42.08 1.48 41.89
CA GLU A 97 -43.50 1.79 42.03
C GLU A 97 -44.29 0.76 41.22
N MET A 98 -45.07 -0.01 41.97
CA MET A 98 -45.98 -1.06 41.54
C MET A 98 -47.15 -0.43 40.78
N ASP A 99 -47.37 -0.82 39.52
CA ASP A 99 -48.62 -0.58 38.80
C ASP A 99 -49.12 -1.93 38.23
N PRO A 100 -50.34 -2.43 38.54
CA PRO A 100 -50.70 -3.82 38.23
C PRO A 100 -51.30 -4.04 36.83
N ASP A 101 -51.56 -3.00 36.04
CA ASP A 101 -52.37 -3.12 34.81
C ASP A 101 -51.61 -2.74 33.53
N SER A 102 -50.48 -3.41 33.28
CA SER A 102 -49.78 -3.32 31.99
C SER A 102 -49.60 -4.71 31.39
N GLU A 103 -50.31 -4.96 30.29
CA GLU A 103 -50.24 -6.20 29.51
C GLU A 103 -48.78 -6.58 29.17
N PRO A 104 -48.45 -7.88 29.08
CA PRO A 104 -47.10 -8.31 28.76
C PRO A 104 -46.86 -8.05 27.28
N ASP A 105 -46.38 -6.86 26.95
CA ASP A 105 -45.98 -6.52 25.59
C ASP A 105 -44.65 -7.23 25.26
N SER A 106 -44.81 -8.51 24.98
CA SER A 106 -43.83 -9.43 24.44
C SER A 106 -43.44 -8.96 23.04
N ASN A 107 -42.42 -8.10 22.91
CA ASN A 107 -41.45 -8.16 21.79
C ASN A 107 -40.37 -7.06 21.75
N ARG A 108 -40.15 -6.27 22.81
CA ARG A 108 -39.06 -5.27 22.78
C ARG A 108 -37.71 -5.78 23.26
N THR A 109 -37.52 -7.11 23.30
CA THR A 109 -36.19 -7.73 23.27
C THR A 109 -35.71 -7.74 21.83
N ARG A 110 -35.53 -6.55 21.25
CA ARG A 110 -34.60 -6.40 20.14
C ARG A 110 -33.23 -6.64 20.75
N HIS A 111 -32.84 -7.91 20.77
CA HIS A 111 -31.46 -8.32 20.67
C HIS A 111 -30.87 -7.50 19.52
N ASP A 112 -30.39 -6.29 19.80
CA ASP A 112 -29.19 -5.77 19.17
C ASP A 112 -28.08 -6.72 19.66
N ASP A 113 -28.16 -7.98 19.20
CA ASP A 113 -27.07 -8.92 19.26
C ASP A 113 -25.98 -8.20 18.51
N PHE A 114 -25.07 -7.63 19.27
CA PHE A 114 -23.81 -7.16 18.76
C PHE A 114 -23.25 -8.33 17.97
N ASN A 115 -23.42 -8.31 16.64
CA ASN A 115 -23.06 -9.41 15.75
C ASN A 115 -21.54 -9.47 15.74
N PHE A 116 -21.00 -10.07 16.80
CA PHE A 116 -19.58 -10.26 17.02
C PHE A 116 -18.99 -11.03 15.83
N SER A 117 -19.81 -11.91 15.22
CA SER A 117 -19.50 -12.57 13.96
C SER A 117 -19.28 -11.58 12.81
N GLU A 118 -20.17 -10.61 12.58
CA GLU A 118 -20.02 -9.60 11.52
C GLU A 118 -18.80 -8.69 11.75
N VAL A 119 -18.60 -8.23 12.99
CA VAL A 119 -17.42 -7.41 13.35
C VAL A 119 -16.13 -8.22 13.18
N PHE A 120 -16.15 -9.49 13.55
CA PHE A 120 -15.01 -10.40 13.39
C PHE A 120 -14.70 -10.67 11.92
N VAL A 121 -15.72 -10.94 11.10
CA VAL A 121 -15.57 -11.15 9.65
C VAL A 121 -15.01 -9.89 8.97
N TYR A 122 -15.56 -8.72 9.28
CA TYR A 122 -15.07 -7.44 8.73
C TYR A 122 -13.61 -7.17 9.13
N GLN A 123 -13.25 -7.41 10.40
CA GLN A 123 -11.88 -7.24 10.88
C GLN A 123 -10.90 -8.26 10.26
N MET A 124 -11.37 -9.48 9.99
CA MET A 124 -10.59 -10.52 9.29
C MET A 124 -10.30 -10.11 7.85
N ILE A 125 -11.32 -9.64 7.11
CA ILE A 125 -11.16 -9.14 5.74
C ILE A 125 -10.17 -7.97 5.73
N HIS A 126 -10.35 -6.98 6.61
CA HIS A 126 -9.44 -5.84 6.72
C HIS A 126 -8.00 -6.26 7.04
N SER A 127 -7.82 -7.32 7.85
CA SER A 127 -6.49 -7.83 8.18
C SER A 127 -5.81 -8.52 6.99
N ILE A 128 -6.56 -9.32 6.23
CA ILE A 128 -6.05 -9.99 5.01
C ILE A 128 -5.74 -8.95 3.94
N GLU A 129 -6.66 -8.01 3.71
CA GLU A 129 -6.48 -6.90 2.76
C GLU A 129 -5.25 -6.06 3.12
N PHE A 130 -5.04 -5.76 4.40
CA PHE A 130 -3.85 -5.03 4.84
C PHE A 130 -2.57 -5.81 4.59
N VAL A 131 -2.49 -7.10 4.98
CA VAL A 131 -1.27 -7.90 4.81
C VAL A 131 -0.93 -8.09 3.33
N LEU A 132 -1.91 -8.49 2.52
CA LEU A 132 -1.73 -8.67 1.08
C LEU A 132 -1.48 -7.34 0.37
N GLY A 133 -2.18 -6.28 0.77
CA GLY A 133 -2.02 -4.93 0.23
C GLY A 133 -0.62 -4.38 0.47
N VAL A 134 -0.02 -4.61 1.64
CA VAL A 134 1.35 -4.14 1.93
C VAL A 134 2.39 -4.83 1.03
N VAL A 135 2.26 -6.14 0.80
CA VAL A 135 3.15 -6.88 -0.12
C VAL A 135 2.92 -6.44 -1.57
N SER A 136 1.66 -6.34 -1.99
CA SER A 136 1.26 -5.93 -3.34
C SER A 136 1.73 -4.51 -3.67
N ASN A 137 1.49 -3.55 -2.78
CA ASN A 137 1.89 -2.16 -2.98
C ASN A 137 3.41 -2.07 -3.12
N THR A 138 4.18 -2.80 -2.30
CA THR A 138 5.64 -2.79 -2.43
C THR A 138 6.11 -3.39 -3.75
N ALA A 139 5.52 -4.49 -4.20
CA ALA A 139 5.85 -5.08 -5.50
C ALA A 139 5.49 -4.16 -6.68
N SER A 140 4.39 -3.40 -6.56
CA SER A 140 3.95 -2.46 -7.58
C SER A 140 4.94 -1.31 -7.84
N TYR A 141 5.72 -0.89 -6.82
CA TYR A 141 6.80 0.10 -7.00
C TYR A 141 7.91 -0.35 -7.95
N LEU A 142 8.05 -1.65 -8.25
CA LEU A 142 8.96 -2.14 -9.30
C LEU A 142 8.66 -1.51 -10.66
N ARG A 143 7.42 -1.05 -10.87
CA ARG A 143 7.00 -0.40 -12.11
C ARG A 143 7.74 0.93 -12.35
N LEU A 144 8.18 1.65 -11.32
CA LEU A 144 9.05 2.83 -11.48
C LEU A 144 10.41 2.45 -12.09
N TRP A 145 11.00 1.35 -11.61
CA TRP A 145 12.25 0.82 -12.16
C TRP A 145 12.06 0.34 -13.60
N ALA A 146 11.00 -0.42 -13.87
CA ALA A 146 10.70 -0.93 -15.21
C ALA A 146 10.50 0.21 -16.23
N LEU A 147 9.78 1.27 -15.85
CA LEU A 147 9.59 2.44 -16.69
C LEU A 147 10.92 3.19 -16.93
N SER A 148 11.73 3.35 -15.89
CA SER A 148 13.06 3.96 -16.04
C SER A 148 13.98 3.16 -16.95
N LEU A 149 13.91 1.82 -16.91
CA LEU A 149 14.66 0.94 -17.80
C LEU A 149 14.17 1.09 -19.24
N ALA A 150 12.85 1.01 -19.46
CA ALA A 150 12.27 1.16 -20.79
C ALA A 150 12.65 2.50 -21.43
N HIS A 151 12.61 3.59 -20.66
CA HIS A 151 13.01 4.91 -21.12
C HIS A 151 14.50 4.98 -21.52
N SER A 152 15.38 4.37 -20.72
CA SER A 152 16.81 4.31 -21.00
C SER A 152 17.11 3.51 -22.29
N GLU A 153 16.47 2.36 -22.45
CA GLU A 153 16.64 1.51 -23.64
C GLU A 153 16.10 2.20 -24.90
N LEU A 154 14.88 2.78 -24.82
CA LEU A 154 14.26 3.49 -25.92
C LEU A 154 15.11 4.69 -26.35
N SER A 155 15.62 5.49 -25.40
CA SER A 155 16.51 6.62 -25.68
C SER A 155 17.80 6.18 -26.40
N THR A 156 18.40 5.09 -25.94
CA THR A 156 19.63 4.53 -26.54
C THR A 156 19.38 4.04 -27.97
N VAL A 157 18.26 3.33 -28.21
CA VAL A 157 17.90 2.86 -29.56
C VAL A 157 17.65 4.03 -30.51
N PHE A 158 16.96 5.08 -30.07
CA PHE A 158 16.76 6.28 -30.90
C PHE A 158 18.08 6.98 -31.21
N TYR A 159 18.98 7.11 -30.23
CA TYR A 159 20.30 7.70 -30.42
C TYR A 159 21.13 6.91 -31.44
N GLU A 160 21.23 5.60 -31.29
CA GLU A 160 22.03 4.75 -32.18
C GLU A 160 21.45 4.66 -33.59
N LYS A 161 20.13 4.45 -33.71
CA LYS A 161 19.49 4.17 -35.01
C LYS A 161 19.17 5.42 -35.82
N LEU A 162 18.96 6.58 -35.20
CA LEU A 162 18.71 7.83 -35.93
C LEU A 162 19.94 8.73 -36.01
N LEU A 163 20.55 9.09 -34.87
CA LEU A 163 21.59 10.11 -34.84
C LEU A 163 22.95 9.56 -35.32
N LEU A 164 23.35 8.39 -34.81
CA LEU A 164 24.62 7.76 -35.17
C LEU A 164 24.64 7.32 -36.64
N LEU A 165 23.52 6.79 -37.13
CA LEU A 165 23.34 6.45 -38.55
C LEU A 165 23.43 7.70 -39.44
N ALA A 166 22.75 8.80 -39.09
CA ALA A 166 22.80 10.04 -39.86
C ALA A 166 24.20 10.67 -39.87
N TRP A 167 24.97 10.52 -38.79
CA TRP A 167 26.33 11.06 -38.69
C TRP A 167 27.36 10.33 -39.56
N GLY A 168 27.11 9.04 -39.87
CA GLY A 168 27.97 8.21 -40.71
C GLY A 168 27.99 8.58 -42.20
N TYR A 169 27.04 9.39 -42.66
CA TYR A 169 27.00 9.89 -44.05
C TYR A 169 27.80 11.19 -44.20
N ASP A 170 28.66 11.30 -45.21
CA ASP A 170 29.49 12.50 -45.43
C ASP A 170 28.70 13.74 -45.89
N SER A 171 27.49 13.58 -46.44
CA SER A 171 26.70 14.69 -46.94
C SER A 171 26.08 15.51 -45.81
N LEU A 172 26.41 16.81 -45.75
CA LEU A 172 25.87 17.76 -44.76
C LEU A 172 24.34 17.81 -44.75
N ILE A 173 23.70 17.63 -45.90
CA ILE A 173 22.24 17.63 -46.05
C ILE A 173 21.62 16.46 -45.28
N VAL A 174 22.20 15.25 -45.36
CA VAL A 174 21.69 14.06 -44.67
C VAL A 174 21.88 14.20 -43.16
N LYS A 175 23.00 14.78 -42.70
CA LYS A 175 23.22 15.09 -41.27
C LYS A 175 22.18 16.07 -40.74
N LEU A 176 21.90 17.16 -41.46
CA LEU A 176 20.92 18.17 -41.05
C LEU A 176 19.51 17.60 -40.98
N VAL A 177 19.09 16.85 -42.00
CA VAL A 177 17.77 16.21 -42.03
C VAL A 177 17.65 15.18 -40.91
N GLY A 178 18.68 14.35 -40.70
CA GLY A 178 18.72 13.37 -39.62
C GLY A 178 18.60 14.01 -38.23
N LEU A 179 19.27 15.15 -38.00
CA LEU A 179 19.17 15.90 -36.74
C LEU A 179 17.75 16.44 -36.51
N ILE A 180 17.11 17.02 -37.54
CA ILE A 180 15.75 17.56 -37.42
C ILE A 180 14.76 16.43 -37.11
N VAL A 181 14.86 15.30 -37.81
CA VAL A 181 14.01 14.12 -37.58
C VAL A 181 14.24 13.56 -36.18
N PHE A 182 15.50 13.41 -35.75
CA PHE A 182 15.84 12.95 -34.41
C PHE A 182 15.30 13.88 -33.31
N SER A 183 15.45 15.19 -33.48
CA SER A 183 14.95 16.19 -32.52
C SER A 183 13.43 16.13 -32.40
N PHE A 184 12.71 16.02 -33.51
CA PHE A 184 11.25 15.92 -33.50
C PHE A 184 10.77 14.61 -32.89
N ALA A 185 11.38 13.48 -33.27
CA ALA A 185 11.04 12.16 -32.73
C ALA A 185 11.28 12.09 -31.21
N THR A 186 12.40 12.63 -30.72
CA THR A 186 12.73 12.68 -29.30
C THR A 186 11.73 13.55 -28.54
N TYR A 187 11.40 14.73 -29.07
CA TYR A 187 10.42 15.61 -28.43
C TYR A 187 9.03 14.96 -28.34
N PHE A 188 8.53 14.37 -29.42
CA PHE A 188 7.17 13.83 -29.45
C PHE A 188 7.04 12.49 -28.72
N ILE A 189 7.95 11.54 -28.98
CA ILE A 189 7.83 10.18 -28.45
C ILE A 189 8.38 10.12 -27.03
N VAL A 190 9.64 10.51 -26.85
CA VAL A 190 10.37 10.38 -25.57
C VAL A 190 9.87 11.40 -24.55
N LEU A 191 9.68 12.66 -24.97
CA LEU A 191 9.37 13.74 -24.03
C LEU A 191 7.87 13.92 -23.77
N MET A 192 7.00 13.81 -24.79
CA MET A 192 5.55 13.92 -24.59
C MET A 192 4.89 12.59 -24.19
N MET A 193 4.96 11.55 -25.03
CA MET A 193 4.20 10.31 -24.79
C MET A 193 4.68 9.55 -23.56
N GLU A 194 6.00 9.40 -23.40
CA GLU A 194 6.54 8.61 -22.29
C GLU A 194 6.39 9.32 -20.94
N THR A 195 6.55 10.65 -20.89
CA THR A 195 6.27 11.45 -19.69
C THR A 195 4.80 11.37 -19.28
N LEU A 196 3.86 11.36 -20.23
CA LEU A 196 2.44 11.20 -19.93
C LEU A 196 2.15 9.81 -19.34
N SER A 197 2.76 8.76 -19.89
CA SER A 197 2.68 7.40 -19.35
C SER A 197 3.25 7.32 -17.92
N ALA A 198 4.41 7.94 -17.69
CA ALA A 198 5.04 8.05 -16.38
C ALA A 198 4.14 8.77 -15.37
N PHE A 199 3.55 9.89 -15.79
CA PHE A 199 2.64 10.67 -14.97
C PHE A 199 1.40 9.87 -14.57
N LEU A 200 0.74 9.19 -15.51
CA LEU A 200 -0.42 8.35 -15.23
C LEU A 200 -0.07 7.20 -14.28
N HIS A 201 1.12 6.61 -14.45
CA HIS A 201 1.58 5.58 -13.53
C HIS A 201 1.79 6.13 -12.11
N ALA A 202 2.43 7.31 -11.97
CA ALA A 202 2.60 7.98 -10.69
C ALA A 202 1.26 8.34 -10.03
N LEU A 203 0.28 8.79 -10.81
CA LEU A 203 -1.08 9.05 -10.33
C LEU A 203 -1.74 7.77 -9.82
N CYS A 204 -1.60 6.66 -10.53
CA CYS A 204 -2.11 5.36 -10.09
C CYS A 204 -1.47 4.90 -8.77
N LEU A 205 -0.15 5.04 -8.61
CA LEU A 205 0.54 4.77 -7.34
C LEU A 205 -0.05 5.64 -6.21
N HIS A 206 -0.25 6.93 -6.45
CA HIS A 206 -0.80 7.83 -5.43
C HIS A 206 -2.26 7.46 -5.08
N TRP A 207 -3.10 7.22 -6.08
CA TRP A 207 -4.52 6.97 -5.89
C TRP A 207 -4.80 5.58 -5.30
N VAL A 208 -4.12 4.55 -5.77
CA VAL A 208 -4.40 3.17 -5.35
C VAL A 208 -3.56 2.79 -4.13
N GLU A 209 -2.28 3.16 -4.09
CA GLU A 209 -1.39 2.63 -3.05
C GLU A 209 -1.25 3.59 -1.86
N PHE A 210 -1.21 4.91 -2.12
CA PHE A 210 -1.07 5.90 -1.07
C PHE A 210 -2.42 6.27 -0.41
N MET A 211 -3.47 6.50 -1.21
CA MET A 211 -4.79 6.86 -0.65
C MET A 211 -5.50 5.69 0.03
N ASN A 212 -5.33 4.44 -0.41
CA ASN A 212 -5.96 3.28 0.22
C ASN A 212 -5.57 3.07 1.70
N LYS A 213 -4.48 3.71 2.15
CA LYS A 213 -4.01 3.59 3.54
C LYS A 213 -4.62 4.60 4.51
N PHE A 214 -5.04 5.76 4.03
CA PHE A 214 -5.42 6.90 4.89
C PHE A 214 -6.77 7.52 4.51
N TYR A 215 -7.21 7.37 3.27
CA TYR A 215 -8.42 7.99 2.75
C TYR A 215 -9.59 7.01 2.84
N HIS A 216 -10.48 7.24 3.81
CA HIS A 216 -11.67 6.40 4.01
C HIS A 216 -12.87 6.77 3.12
N GLY A 217 -12.75 7.83 2.31
CA GLY A 217 -13.77 8.18 1.30
C GLY A 217 -15.08 8.74 1.83
N ASP A 218 -15.22 8.96 3.14
CA ASP A 218 -16.45 9.45 3.75
C ASP A 218 -16.42 10.97 3.87
N GLY A 219 -16.88 11.66 2.82
CA GLY A 219 -16.92 13.12 2.79
C GLY A 219 -17.85 13.66 1.71
N SER A 220 -18.65 14.67 2.09
CA SER A 220 -19.46 15.44 1.14
C SER A 220 -18.64 16.62 0.62
N LYS A 221 -18.66 16.84 -0.71
CA LYS A 221 -18.03 18.03 -1.31
C LYS A 221 -18.67 19.28 -0.72
N PHE A 222 -17.88 20.11 -0.06
CA PHE A 222 -18.35 21.38 0.48
C PHE A 222 -18.71 22.32 -0.68
N LYS A 223 -19.99 22.63 -0.82
CA LYS A 223 -20.50 23.68 -1.72
C LYS A 223 -20.85 24.90 -0.86
N PRO A 224 -20.03 25.96 -0.82
CA PRO A 224 -20.41 27.19 -0.12
C PRO A 224 -21.57 27.85 -0.84
N PHE A 225 -22.42 28.56 -0.09
CA PHE A 225 -23.44 29.41 -0.67
C PHE A 225 -22.76 30.59 -1.38
N SER A 226 -22.83 30.61 -2.71
CA SER A 226 -22.27 31.67 -3.56
C SER A 226 -23.27 31.99 -4.68
N PHE A 227 -23.56 33.26 -4.89
CA PHE A 227 -24.47 33.70 -5.95
C PHE A 227 -23.95 33.37 -7.35
N ALA A 228 -22.63 33.23 -7.53
CA ALA A 228 -22.03 32.79 -8.79
C ALA A 228 -22.31 31.30 -9.10
N LEU A 229 -22.52 30.45 -8.09
CA LEU A 229 -22.88 29.03 -8.28
C LEU A 229 -24.36 28.86 -8.68
N LEU A 230 -25.22 29.82 -8.36
CA LEU A 230 -26.64 29.79 -8.72
C LEU A 230 -26.89 30.25 -10.15
N ALA A 231 -26.05 31.14 -10.69
CA ALA A 231 -26.15 31.62 -12.06
C ALA A 231 -25.71 30.55 -13.09
N ASP A 232 -24.74 29.69 -12.73
CA ASP A 232 -24.25 28.58 -13.58
C ASP A 232 -25.21 27.36 -13.62
N ASP A 233 -26.12 27.22 -12.65
CA ASP A 233 -27.11 26.12 -12.62
C ASP A 233 -28.39 26.45 -13.44
N GLU A 234 -28.54 27.70 -13.93
CA GLU A 234 -29.70 28.17 -14.71
C GLU A 234 -29.48 28.24 -16.25
N ASP A 235 -28.25 28.01 -16.75
CA ASP A 235 -27.88 27.91 -18.18
C ASP A 235 -27.65 26.44 -18.64
#